data_AF-A0A7J9Z5F9-F1
#
_entry.id   AF-A0A7J9Z5F9-F1
#
_cell.length_a   1.000
_cell.length_b   1.000
_cell.length_c   1.000
_cell.angle_alpha   90.00
_cell.angle_beta   90.00
_cell.angle_gamma   90.00
#
_symmetry.space_group_name_H-M   'P 1'
#
loop_
_entity.id
_entity.type
_entity.pdbx_description
1 polymer ?
#
loop_
_entity_poly.entity_id
_entity_poly.type
_entity_poly.pdbx_seq_one_letter_code
_entity_poly.pdbx_strand_id
1 'polypeptide(L)'
;MPRQAVSPATEQRAVPAWRHEQEQERLQHAVEDYSEFGPGLNRDLRDGTLTPESQPERWTSDVAPLDRAMSRIPASMDTTRGVDWDWLPAGVDPRDLTVLTGRRMREPSFTSVSARDRPPLRFGERPILLRMHLPTGTRVLDLSRYGSSFVPERERLLPRGTSWRVHRVYRRRRQWVLECEVEP
;
A
#
# COMPACT_ATOMS: atom_id res chain seq x y z
N MET A 1 -30.37 23.05 -46.83
CA MET A 1 -30.27 21.60 -46.52
C MET A 1 -28.99 21.37 -45.71
N PRO A 2 -29.04 21.25 -44.38
CA PRO A 2 -27.84 21.04 -43.57
C PRO A 2 -27.41 19.57 -43.62
N ARG A 3 -26.13 19.32 -43.89
CA ARG A 3 -25.50 17.99 -43.82
C ARG A 3 -25.38 17.59 -42.34
N GLN A 4 -26.08 16.54 -41.93
CA GLN A 4 -25.83 15.88 -40.65
C GLN A 4 -24.46 15.18 -40.69
N ALA A 5 -23.56 15.57 -39.78
CA ALA A 5 -22.32 14.88 -39.54
C ALA A 5 -22.61 13.62 -38.72
N VAL A 6 -22.26 12.45 -39.26
CA VAL A 6 -22.34 11.16 -38.57
C VAL A 6 -21.10 11.06 -37.66
N SER A 7 -21.31 11.06 -36.34
CA SER A 7 -20.22 10.80 -35.39
C SER A 7 -19.67 9.38 -35.58
N PRO A 8 -18.34 9.19 -35.66
CA PRO A 8 -17.76 7.86 -35.70
C PRO A 8 -17.97 7.18 -34.34
N ALA A 9 -18.76 6.10 -34.35
CA ALA A 9 -18.90 5.21 -33.23
C ALA A 9 -17.52 4.68 -32.85
N THR A 10 -17.09 4.96 -31.62
CA THR A 10 -15.84 4.43 -31.06
C THR A 10 -16.02 2.92 -30.85
N GLU A 11 -15.47 2.10 -31.74
CA GLU A 11 -15.35 0.66 -31.54
C GLU A 11 -14.46 0.39 -30.32
N GLN A 12 -15.07 0.11 -29.17
CA GLN A 12 -14.40 -0.54 -28.06
C GLN A 12 -14.10 -1.99 -28.48
N ARG A 13 -12.90 -2.22 -29.03
CA ARG A 13 -12.44 -3.59 -29.32
C ARG A 13 -12.34 -4.37 -28.02
N ALA A 14 -13.07 -5.48 -27.94
CA ALA A 14 -12.99 -6.41 -26.81
C ALA A 14 -11.54 -6.86 -26.60
N VAL A 15 -11.08 -6.80 -25.35
CA VAL A 15 -9.77 -7.32 -24.96
C VAL A 15 -9.83 -8.86 -25.05
N PRO A 16 -8.91 -9.52 -25.77
CA PRO A 16 -8.89 -10.98 -25.85
C PRO A 16 -8.70 -11.63 -24.47
N ALA A 17 -9.37 -12.75 -24.21
CA ALA A 17 -9.31 -13.47 -22.93
C ALA A 17 -7.87 -13.81 -22.47
N TRP A 18 -6.99 -14.18 -23.40
CA TRP A 18 -5.58 -14.49 -23.10
C TRP A 18 -4.81 -13.33 -22.45
N ARG A 19 -5.21 -12.07 -22.69
CA ARG A 19 -4.57 -10.92 -22.03
C ARG A 19 -4.94 -10.85 -20.56
N HIS A 20 -6.18 -11.17 -20.21
CA HIS A 20 -6.63 -11.19 -18.82
C HIS A 20 -5.93 -12.28 -18.01
N GLU A 21 -5.77 -13.47 -18.59
CA GLU A 21 -5.01 -14.57 -17.96
C GLU A 21 -3.56 -14.15 -17.68
N GLN A 22 -2.86 -13.60 -18.68
CA GLN A 22 -1.49 -13.12 -18.49
C GLN A 22 -1.37 -11.98 -17.47
N GLU A 23 -2.34 -11.07 -17.40
CA GLU A 23 -2.37 -10.02 -16.39
C GLU A 23 -2.56 -10.59 -14.98
N GLN A 24 -3.42 -11.59 -14.83
CA GLN A 24 -3.66 -12.26 -13.57
C GLN A 24 -2.44 -13.06 -13.10
N GLU A 25 -1.76 -13.78 -14.00
CA GLU A 25 -0.52 -14.51 -13.69
C GLU A 25 0.59 -13.55 -13.24
N ARG A 26 0.77 -12.41 -13.94
CA ARG A 26 1.75 -11.40 -13.55
C ARG A 26 1.44 -10.79 -12.19
N LEU A 27 0.17 -10.53 -11.91
CA LEU A 27 -0.25 -10.02 -10.61
C LEU A 27 0.01 -11.05 -9.50
N GLN A 28 -0.32 -12.32 -9.74
CA GLN A 28 -0.08 -13.40 -8.79
C GLN A 28 1.41 -13.48 -8.43
N HIS A 29 2.28 -13.52 -9.46
CA HIS A 29 3.72 -13.52 -9.26
C HIS A 29 4.22 -12.29 -8.50
N ALA A 30 3.75 -11.08 -8.85
CA ALA A 30 4.11 -9.86 -8.14
C ALA A 30 3.67 -9.87 -6.66
N VAL A 31 2.53 -10.49 -6.34
CA VAL A 31 2.06 -10.62 -4.95
C VAL A 31 2.91 -11.62 -4.17
N GLU A 32 3.27 -12.74 -4.78
CA GLU A 32 4.16 -13.75 -4.17
C GLU A 32 5.53 -13.13 -3.87
N ASP A 33 6.14 -12.49 -4.87
CA ASP A 33 7.44 -11.83 -4.74
C ASP A 33 7.39 -10.69 -3.71
N TYR A 34 6.31 -9.90 -3.68
CA TYR A 34 6.14 -8.88 -2.65
C TYR A 34 6.01 -9.48 -1.25
N SER A 35 5.32 -10.61 -1.12
CA SER A 35 5.12 -11.27 0.18
C SER A 35 6.42 -11.86 0.73
N GLU A 36 7.30 -12.35 -0.15
CA GLU A 36 8.59 -12.95 0.22
C GLU A 36 9.72 -11.88 0.35
N PHE A 37 9.83 -10.99 -0.63
CA PHE A 37 10.94 -10.04 -0.78
C PHE A 37 10.54 -8.58 -0.63
N GLY A 38 9.32 -8.29 -0.16
CA GLY A 38 8.78 -6.94 0.02
C GLY A 38 9.68 -5.95 0.74
N PRO A 39 10.45 -6.31 1.80
CA PRO A 39 11.40 -5.40 2.43
C PRO A 39 12.48 -4.87 1.47
N GLY A 40 12.97 -5.70 0.54
CA GLY A 40 13.95 -5.31 -0.48
C GLY A 40 13.34 -4.37 -1.52
N LEU A 41 12.18 -4.75 -2.08
CA LEU A 41 11.44 -3.90 -3.01
C LEU A 41 11.13 -2.52 -2.42
N ASN A 42 10.63 -2.48 -1.19
CA ASN A 42 10.29 -1.22 -0.51
C ASN A 42 11.53 -0.36 -0.23
N ARG A 43 12.68 -0.97 0.09
CA ARG A 43 13.94 -0.24 0.25
C ARG A 43 14.34 0.43 -1.06
N ASP A 44 14.34 -0.31 -2.17
CA ASP A 44 14.74 0.22 -3.47
C ASP A 44 13.81 1.36 -3.94
N LEU A 45 12.51 1.25 -3.64
CA LEU A 45 11.54 2.32 -3.89
C LEU A 45 11.78 3.56 -3.02
N ARG A 46 12.18 3.40 -1.75
CA ARG A 46 12.51 4.51 -0.84
C ARG A 46 13.79 5.21 -1.24
N ASP A 47 14.80 4.44 -1.62
CA ASP A 47 16.12 4.94 -2.03
C ASP A 47 16.08 5.54 -3.45
N GLY A 48 14.97 5.33 -4.19
CA GLY A 48 14.79 5.80 -5.55
C GLY A 48 15.65 5.03 -6.56
N THR A 49 16.16 3.86 -6.19
CA THR A 49 16.98 3.01 -7.07
C THR A 49 16.12 2.18 -8.02
N LEU A 50 14.87 1.91 -7.66
CA LEU A 50 13.88 1.22 -8.50
C LEU A 50 12.88 2.22 -9.11
N THR A 51 13.11 2.60 -10.37
CA THR A 51 12.21 3.43 -11.18
C THR A 51 11.94 2.74 -12.54
N PRO A 52 10.90 3.15 -13.29
CA PRO A 52 10.67 2.64 -14.65
C PRO A 52 11.89 2.82 -15.57
N GLU A 53 12.66 3.89 -15.38
CA GLU A 53 13.82 4.24 -16.20
C GLU A 53 15.08 3.48 -15.78
N SER A 54 15.29 3.28 -14.47
CA SER A 54 16.49 2.62 -13.95
C SER A 54 16.42 1.09 -14.05
N GLN A 55 15.25 0.51 -13.82
CA GLN A 55 15.03 -0.94 -13.76
C GLN A 55 13.67 -1.30 -14.41
N PRO A 56 13.51 -1.10 -15.74
CA PRO A 56 12.23 -1.25 -16.43
C PRO A 56 11.60 -2.65 -16.31
N GLU A 57 12.44 -3.69 -16.34
CA GLU A 57 12.01 -5.09 -16.26
C GLU A 57 11.39 -5.38 -14.88
N ARG A 58 12.16 -5.12 -13.82
CA ARG A 58 11.73 -5.27 -12.43
C ARG A 58 10.53 -4.38 -12.09
N TRP A 59 10.49 -3.17 -12.64
CA TRP A 59 9.32 -2.30 -12.50
C TRP A 59 8.07 -2.94 -13.11
N THR A 60 8.20 -3.50 -14.32
CA THR A 60 7.09 -4.09 -15.06
C THR A 60 6.61 -5.40 -14.45
N SER A 61 7.50 -6.19 -13.85
CA SER A 61 7.17 -7.44 -13.18
C SER A 61 6.64 -7.24 -11.75
N ASP A 62 7.25 -6.35 -10.97
CA ASP A 62 7.02 -6.35 -9.51
C ASP A 62 6.13 -5.18 -9.05
N VAL A 63 6.26 -4.01 -9.69
CA VAL A 63 5.62 -2.77 -9.21
C VAL A 63 4.34 -2.47 -9.99
N ALA A 64 4.43 -2.44 -11.32
CA ALA A 64 3.32 -2.05 -12.18
C ALA A 64 2.07 -2.97 -12.04
N PRO A 65 2.19 -4.30 -11.87
CA PRO A 65 1.03 -5.15 -11.66
C PRO A 65 0.30 -4.81 -10.35
N LEU A 66 1.03 -4.59 -9.25
CA LEU A 66 0.45 -4.21 -7.96
C LEU A 66 -0.27 -2.86 -8.06
N ASP A 67 0.37 -1.85 -8.66
CA ASP A 67 -0.22 -0.52 -8.87
C ASP A 67 -1.53 -0.58 -9.68
N ARG A 68 -1.59 -1.42 -10.71
CA ARG A 68 -2.79 -1.59 -11.55
C ARG A 68 -3.92 -2.33 -10.83
N ALA A 69 -3.58 -3.31 -10.00
CA ALA A 69 -4.56 -4.14 -9.31
C ALA A 69 -5.27 -3.45 -8.14
N MET A 70 -4.76 -2.29 -7.69
CA MET A 70 -5.36 -1.53 -6.60
C MET A 70 -6.73 -0.95 -6.98
N SER A 71 -7.71 -1.18 -6.11
CA SER A 71 -9.10 -0.73 -6.27
C SER A 71 -9.53 0.13 -5.08
N ARG A 72 -10.56 0.95 -5.26
CA ARG A 72 -11.09 1.81 -4.20
C ARG A 72 -11.98 1.01 -3.24
N ILE A 73 -11.79 1.19 -1.94
CA ILE A 73 -12.67 0.56 -0.94
C ILE A 73 -14.05 1.25 -0.91
N PRO A 74 -15.16 0.48 -0.77
CA PRO A 74 -16.52 1.03 -0.78
C PRO A 74 -16.93 1.66 0.56
N ALA A 75 -16.21 1.36 1.64
CA ALA A 75 -16.43 1.89 2.97
C ALA A 75 -15.08 2.09 3.66
N SER A 76 -15.04 3.02 4.62
CA SER A 76 -13.85 3.25 5.42
C SER A 76 -13.49 2.02 6.26
N MET A 77 -12.21 1.90 6.61
CA MET A 77 -11.74 0.80 7.46
C MET A 77 -10.55 1.22 8.32
N ASP A 78 -10.46 0.61 9.50
CA ASP A 78 -9.28 0.72 10.34
C ASP A 78 -8.32 -0.43 10.04
N THR A 79 -7.04 -0.10 10.01
CA THR A 79 -5.96 -1.06 9.77
C THR A 79 -4.82 -0.83 10.73
N THR A 80 -3.91 -1.80 10.80
CA THR A 80 -2.75 -1.72 11.69
C THR A 80 -1.46 -2.18 11.01
N ARG A 81 -0.32 -1.62 11.42
CA ARG A 81 1.01 -2.02 10.97
C ARG A 81 2.02 -1.84 12.10
N GLY A 82 2.80 -2.87 12.39
CA GLY A 82 3.98 -2.74 13.25
C GLY A 82 5.19 -2.27 12.43
N VAL A 83 5.95 -1.30 12.94
CA VAL A 83 7.18 -0.79 12.32
C VAL A 83 8.32 -0.67 13.33
N ASP A 84 9.56 -0.78 12.85
CA ASP A 84 10.77 -0.62 13.65
C ASP A 84 11.21 0.86 13.73
N TRP A 85 12.26 1.12 14.51
CA TRP A 85 12.77 2.48 14.73
C TRP A 85 13.36 3.15 13.49
N ASP A 86 13.86 2.36 12.55
CA ASP A 86 14.41 2.83 11.26
C ASP A 86 13.34 3.44 10.35
N TRP A 87 12.06 3.23 10.66
CA TRP A 87 10.94 3.87 9.99
C TRP A 87 10.77 5.35 10.37
N LEU A 88 11.35 5.79 11.49
CA LEU A 88 11.21 7.17 11.94
C LEU A 88 11.94 8.14 11.00
N PRO A 89 11.37 9.33 10.72
CA PRO A 89 12.08 10.38 10.02
C PRO A 89 13.38 10.75 10.74
N ALA A 90 14.39 11.15 9.95
CA ALA A 90 15.66 11.62 10.48
C ALA A 90 15.44 12.76 11.51
N GLY A 91 16.15 12.67 12.64
CA GLY A 91 16.08 13.66 13.72
C GLY A 91 14.93 13.51 14.71
N VAL A 92 14.06 12.49 14.55
CA VAL A 92 13.03 12.18 15.56
C VAL A 92 13.64 11.33 16.68
N ASP A 93 13.52 11.78 17.93
CA ASP A 93 14.00 11.03 19.10
C ASP A 93 13.06 9.84 19.37
N PRO A 94 13.54 8.58 19.33
CA PRO A 94 12.69 7.41 19.61
C PRO A 94 12.11 7.39 21.04
N ARG A 95 12.64 8.21 21.95
CA ARG A 95 12.15 8.37 23.32
C ARG A 95 10.96 9.32 23.42
N ASP A 96 10.72 10.17 22.42
CA ASP A 96 9.57 11.07 22.37
C ASP A 96 9.02 11.21 20.94
N LEU A 97 8.02 10.39 20.64
CA LEU A 97 7.32 10.45 19.36
C LEU A 97 6.18 11.47 19.34
N THR A 98 5.88 12.16 20.45
CA THR A 98 4.74 13.09 20.52
C THR A 98 4.91 14.27 19.55
N VAL A 99 6.14 14.61 19.19
CA VAL A 99 6.53 15.58 18.16
C VAL A 99 5.97 15.27 16.76
N LEU A 100 5.52 14.04 16.52
CA LEU A 100 4.89 13.62 15.27
C LEU A 100 3.41 14.01 15.21
N THR A 101 2.77 14.37 16.33
CA THR A 101 1.36 14.77 16.36
C THR A 101 1.12 15.96 15.43
N GLY A 102 0.09 15.86 14.58
CA GLY A 102 -0.26 16.85 13.56
C GLY A 102 0.61 16.81 12.31
N ARG A 103 1.71 16.05 12.30
CA ARG A 103 2.59 15.96 11.12
C ARG A 103 1.96 15.12 10.02
N ARG A 104 2.25 15.54 8.79
CA ARG A 104 2.03 14.74 7.59
C ARG A 104 3.25 13.88 7.34
N MET A 105 3.01 12.60 7.07
CA MET A 105 4.01 11.58 6.78
C MET A 105 3.74 11.04 5.38
N ARG A 106 4.78 10.51 4.72
CA ARG A 106 4.67 9.92 3.39
C ARG A 106 5.56 8.68 3.29
N GLU A 107 5.03 7.58 2.77
CA GLU A 107 5.79 6.38 2.43
C GLU A 107 6.01 6.36 0.90
N PRO A 108 7.25 6.51 0.42
CA PRO A 108 7.55 6.38 -1.01
C PRO A 108 7.25 4.99 -1.57
N SER A 109 7.35 3.94 -0.75
CA SER A 109 7.11 2.54 -1.13
C SER A 109 5.68 2.07 -0.83
N PHE A 110 5.38 0.79 -1.07
CA PHE A 110 4.08 0.24 -0.69
C PHE A 110 3.95 0.07 0.82
N THR A 111 2.75 0.28 1.38
CA THR A 111 2.51 0.06 2.82
C THR A 111 1.59 -1.13 3.03
N SER A 112 2.13 -2.26 3.50
CA SER A 112 1.32 -3.39 3.95
C SER A 112 0.70 -3.13 5.32
N VAL A 113 -0.60 -3.33 5.44
CA VAL A 113 -1.37 -3.17 6.69
C VAL A 113 -2.30 -4.37 6.90
N SER A 114 -2.61 -4.66 8.15
CA SER A 114 -3.60 -5.69 8.50
C SER A 114 -4.96 -5.06 8.74
N ALA A 115 -6.00 -5.59 8.09
CA ALA A 115 -7.40 -5.19 8.29
C ALA A 115 -8.12 -6.06 9.34
N ARG A 116 -7.39 -6.61 10.33
CA ARG A 116 -7.98 -7.34 11.45
C ARG A 116 -8.43 -6.40 12.56
N ASP A 117 -9.48 -6.80 13.27
CA ASP A 117 -9.97 -6.11 14.47
C ASP A 117 -8.90 -6.02 15.58
N ARG A 118 -7.96 -6.96 15.59
CA ARG A 118 -6.81 -6.99 16.50
C ARG A 118 -5.51 -7.03 15.70
N PRO A 119 -4.49 -6.24 16.07
CA PRO A 119 -3.18 -6.34 15.44
C PRO A 119 -2.65 -7.78 15.49
N PRO A 120 -2.06 -8.30 14.40
CA PRO A 120 -1.27 -9.52 14.42
C PRO A 120 -0.28 -9.54 15.58
N LEU A 121 -0.04 -10.71 16.19
CA LEU A 121 0.84 -10.84 17.35
C LEU A 121 2.24 -10.29 17.09
N ARG A 122 2.79 -10.54 15.89
CA ARG A 122 4.08 -10.02 15.43
C ARG A 122 4.19 -8.49 15.46
N PHE A 123 3.06 -7.77 15.36
CA PHE A 123 3.07 -6.32 15.46
C PHE A 123 3.20 -5.85 16.92
N GLY A 124 2.84 -6.67 17.90
CA GLY A 124 3.04 -6.38 19.32
C GLY A 124 4.50 -6.40 19.76
N GLU A 125 5.38 -7.04 18.98
CA GLU A 125 6.83 -7.09 19.21
C GLU A 125 7.55 -5.88 18.62
N ARG A 126 6.90 -5.18 17.70
CA ARG A 126 7.47 -3.97 17.07
C ARG A 126 7.41 -2.78 18.04
N PRO A 127 8.41 -1.90 18.03
CA PRO A 127 8.43 -0.75 18.93
C PRO A 127 7.32 0.27 18.67
N ILE A 128 6.81 0.32 17.43
CA ILE A 128 5.80 1.28 16.99
C ILE A 128 4.65 0.54 16.32
N LEU A 129 3.42 0.84 16.72
CA LEU A 129 2.18 0.41 16.09
C LEU A 129 1.50 1.60 15.41
N LEU A 130 1.37 1.54 14.11
CA LEU A 130 0.52 2.45 13.34
C LEU A 130 -0.91 1.89 13.36
N ARG A 131 -1.87 2.73 13.75
CA ARG A 131 -3.31 2.50 13.58
C ARG A 131 -3.79 3.48 12.54
N MET A 132 -4.13 2.99 11.36
CA MET A 132 -4.43 3.83 10.20
C MET A 132 -5.91 3.71 9.86
N HIS A 133 -6.61 4.83 9.86
CA HIS A 133 -7.94 4.96 9.28
C HIS A 133 -7.81 5.19 7.77
N LEU A 134 -8.49 4.37 6.98
CA LEU A 134 -8.56 4.48 5.53
C LEU A 134 -9.96 5.00 5.18
N PRO A 135 -10.10 6.24 4.68
CA PRO A 135 -11.38 6.78 4.25
C PRO A 135 -12.02 5.96 3.11
N THR A 136 -13.34 6.10 2.95
CA THR A 136 -14.05 5.56 1.78
C THR A 136 -13.38 6.07 0.50
N GLY A 137 -13.16 5.17 -0.47
CA GLY A 137 -12.52 5.52 -1.73
C GLY A 137 -11.00 5.40 -1.72
N THR A 138 -10.34 5.14 -0.58
CA THR A 138 -8.90 4.83 -0.54
C THR A 138 -8.58 3.63 -1.43
N ARG A 139 -7.54 3.76 -2.27
CA ARG A 139 -7.04 2.66 -3.10
C ARG A 139 -6.32 1.65 -2.23
N VAL A 140 -6.63 0.36 -2.40
CA VAL A 140 -5.95 -0.76 -1.75
C VAL A 140 -5.89 -1.96 -2.68
N LEU A 141 -4.92 -2.85 -2.45
CA LEU A 141 -4.92 -4.21 -2.99
C LEU A 141 -5.15 -5.20 -1.84
N ASP A 142 -6.15 -6.06 -1.98
CA ASP A 142 -6.44 -7.14 -1.03
C ASP A 142 -5.57 -8.36 -1.34
N LEU A 143 -4.41 -8.44 -0.69
CA LEU A 143 -3.44 -9.52 -0.93
C LEU A 143 -3.96 -10.90 -0.50
N SER A 144 -4.97 -10.96 0.38
CA SER A 144 -5.57 -12.23 0.80
C SER A 144 -6.30 -12.96 -0.33
N ARG A 145 -6.66 -12.25 -1.41
CA ARG A 145 -7.30 -12.84 -2.60
C ARG A 145 -6.33 -13.57 -3.53
N TYR A 146 -5.03 -13.33 -3.36
CA TYR A 146 -3.97 -13.81 -4.24
C TYR A 146 -3.03 -14.77 -3.50
N GLY A 147 -3.50 -15.41 -2.42
CA GLY A 147 -2.74 -16.45 -1.74
C GLY A 147 -1.48 -15.97 -1.02
N SER A 148 -1.39 -14.68 -0.62
CA SER A 148 -0.28 -14.19 0.23
C SER A 148 -0.03 -15.17 1.38
N SER A 149 1.24 -15.48 1.65
CA SER A 149 1.69 -16.37 2.73
C SER A 149 1.20 -15.94 4.12
N PHE A 150 0.64 -14.73 4.24
CA PHE A 150 0.06 -14.16 5.45
C PHE A 150 -1.48 -14.12 5.43
N VAL A 151 -2.16 -15.08 4.77
CA VAL A 151 -3.63 -15.19 4.71
C VAL A 151 -4.37 -14.85 6.02
N PRO A 152 -3.93 -15.28 7.23
CA PRO A 152 -4.63 -14.97 8.47
C PRO A 152 -4.68 -13.48 8.83
N GLU A 153 -3.85 -12.65 8.21
CA GLU A 153 -3.68 -11.23 8.55
C GLU A 153 -4.65 -10.29 7.84
N ARG A 154 -5.46 -10.78 6.90
CA ARG A 154 -6.32 -9.95 6.04
C ARG A 154 -5.54 -8.75 5.50
N GLU A 155 -4.39 -9.06 4.91
CA GLU A 155 -3.42 -8.06 4.48
C GLU A 155 -4.02 -7.17 3.38
N ARG A 156 -3.77 -5.87 3.50
CA ARG A 156 -4.09 -4.84 2.53
C ARG A 156 -2.80 -4.14 2.17
N LEU A 157 -2.60 -3.90 0.89
CA LEU A 157 -1.47 -3.13 0.40
C LEU A 157 -1.95 -1.74 -0.01
N LEU A 158 -1.40 -0.70 0.63
CA LEU A 158 -1.63 0.69 0.22
C LEU A 158 -0.68 1.08 -0.91
N PRO A 159 -1.11 2.00 -1.80
CA PRO A 159 -0.29 2.53 -2.88
C PRO A 159 1.05 3.05 -2.42
N ARG A 160 2.03 2.95 -3.32
CA ARG A 160 3.27 3.70 -3.16
C ARG A 160 3.02 5.21 -3.17
N GLY A 161 3.77 5.95 -2.36
CA GLY A 161 3.57 7.39 -2.20
C GLY A 161 2.39 7.77 -1.28
N THR A 162 1.77 6.80 -0.59
CA THR A 162 0.69 7.06 0.37
C THR A 162 1.14 8.07 1.42
N SER A 163 0.30 9.08 1.65
CA SER A 163 0.49 10.07 2.71
C SER A 163 -0.57 9.87 3.79
N TRP A 164 -0.21 10.17 5.03
CA TRP A 164 -1.15 10.15 6.15
C TRP A 164 -0.82 11.24 7.15
N ARG A 165 -1.82 11.62 7.95
CA ARG A 165 -1.67 12.58 9.04
C ARG A 165 -1.70 11.86 10.37
N VAL A 166 -0.77 12.18 11.26
CA VAL A 166 -0.75 11.65 12.62
C VAL A 166 -1.65 12.51 13.50
N HIS A 167 -2.74 11.95 14.03
CA HIS A 167 -3.67 12.67 14.89
C HIS A 167 -3.30 12.55 16.36
N ARG A 168 -2.79 11.39 16.77
CA ARG A 168 -2.47 11.12 18.17
C ARG A 168 -1.24 10.24 18.27
N VAL A 169 -0.40 10.54 19.26
CA VAL A 169 0.74 9.72 19.64
C VAL A 169 0.69 9.46 21.12
N TYR A 170 0.80 8.20 21.53
CA TYR A 170 0.84 7.83 22.94
C TYR A 170 1.57 6.52 23.14
N ARG A 171 1.99 6.25 24.38
CA ARG A 171 2.65 5.00 24.75
C ARG A 171 1.65 4.03 25.36
N ARG A 172 1.63 2.79 24.90
CA ARG A 172 0.86 1.69 25.48
C ARG A 172 1.82 0.57 25.86
N ARG A 173 2.05 0.37 27.16
CA ARG A 173 3.07 -0.54 27.68
C ARG A 173 4.46 -0.17 27.12
N ARG A 174 5.11 -1.09 26.39
CA ARG A 174 6.45 -0.89 25.80
C ARG A 174 6.42 -0.35 24.37
N GLN A 175 5.24 -0.11 23.81
CA GLN A 175 5.05 0.24 22.40
C GLN A 175 4.50 1.66 22.25
N TRP A 176 5.00 2.39 21.25
CA TRP A 176 4.38 3.63 20.78
C TRP A 176 3.22 3.33 19.86
N VAL A 177 2.12 4.05 20.02
CA VAL A 177 0.95 3.96 19.14
C VAL A 177 0.75 5.31 18.46
N LEU A 178 0.69 5.27 17.13
CA LEU A 178 0.37 6.42 16.29
C LEU A 178 -1.00 6.16 15.67
N GLU A 179 -1.97 7.02 15.95
CA GLU A 179 -3.28 7.01 15.29
C GLU A 179 -3.24 7.99 14.12
N CYS A 180 -3.48 7.47 12.92
CA CYS A 180 -3.27 8.15 11.67
C CYS A 180 -4.50 8.08 10.77
N GLU A 181 -4.68 9.05 9.89
CA GLU A 181 -5.65 8.99 8.79
C GLU A 181 -4.92 9.07 7.46
N VAL A 182 -5.21 8.13 6.55
CA VAL A 182 -4.69 8.13 5.19
C VAL A 182 -5.35 9.25 4.40
N GLU A 183 -4.52 10.05 3.73
CA GLU A 183 -5.01 11.11 2.85
C GLU A 183 -5.48 10.50 1.49
N PRO A 184 -6.63 10.92 0.95
CA PRO A 184 -7.19 10.40 -0.31
C PRO A 184 -6.30 10.57 -1.56
#